data_AF-A0A951K677-F1
#
_entry.id   AF-A0A951K677-F1
#
_cell.length_a   1.000
_cell.length_b   1.000
_cell.length_c   1.000
_cell.angle_alpha   90.00
_cell.angle_beta   90.00
_cell.angle_gamma   90.00
#
_symmetry.space_group_name_H-M   'P 1'
#
loop_
_entity.id
_entity.type
_entity.pdbx_description
1 polymer ?
#
loop_
_entity_poly.entity_id
_entity_poly.type
_entity_poly.pdbx_seq_one_letter_code
_entity_poly.pdbx_strand_id
1 'polypeptide(L)' 'MRIDPDLLRWLRDERGLSVNKLAKMSGVSVEVITAIEDGRYRGSPDCAHKLADGLSGAGHGEPVRADDLWVPEDKGR' A
#
# COMPACT_ATOMS: atom_id res chain seq x y z
N MET A 1 -2.32 -14.79 -2.14
CA MET A 1 -2.71 -13.38 -2.38
C MET A 1 -1.54 -12.51 -1.97
N ARG A 2 -1.37 -11.36 -2.61
CA ARG A 2 -0.39 -10.35 -2.24
C ARG A 2 -1.03 -8.97 -2.30
N ILE A 3 -0.46 -8.00 -1.60
CA ILE A 3 -0.78 -6.60 -1.84
C ILE A 3 -0.38 -6.26 -3.28
N ASP A 4 -1.28 -5.63 -4.02
CA ASP A 4 -1.03 -5.19 -5.39
C ASP A 4 0.00 -4.04 -5.40
N PRO A 5 1.21 -4.27 -5.94
CA PRO A 5 2.27 -3.26 -5.96
C PRO A 5 1.90 -2.03 -6.79
N ASP A 6 1.18 -2.23 -7.90
CA ASP A 6 0.84 -1.17 -8.84
C ASP A 6 -0.27 -0.30 -8.26
N LEU A 7 -1.28 -0.93 -7.63
CA LEU A 7 -2.35 -0.22 -6.93
C LEU A 7 -1.82 0.59 -5.74
N LEU A 8 -0.94 0.00 -4.92
CA LEU A 8 -0.35 0.69 -3.77
C LEU A 8 0.40 1.95 -4.21
N ARG A 9 1.25 1.82 -5.25
CA ARG A 9 2.00 2.94 -5.81
C ARG A 9 1.06 4.01 -6.38
N TRP A 10 0.05 3.61 -7.15
CA TRP A 10 -0.93 4.52 -7.74
C TRP A 10 -1.71 5.30 -6.68
N LEU A 11 -2.27 4.61 -5.66
CA LEU A 11 -3.00 5.25 -4.56
C LEU A 11 -2.12 6.23 -3.76
N ARG A 12 -0.83 5.90 -3.61
CA ARG A 12 0.16 6.74 -2.93
C ARG A 12 0.45 8.01 -3.76
N ASP A 13 0.71 7.86 -5.05
CA ASP A 13 1.02 8.97 -5.97
C ASP A 13 -0.18 9.89 -6.18
N GLU A 14 -1.38 9.34 -6.35
CA GLU A 14 -2.64 10.09 -6.48
C GLU A 14 -2.91 10.98 -5.24
N ARG A 15 -2.44 10.53 -4.07
CA ARG A 15 -2.55 11.29 -2.80
C ARG A 15 -1.34 12.19 -2.51
N GLY A 16 -0.39 12.30 -3.45
CA GLY A 16 0.81 13.12 -3.29
C GLY A 16 1.72 12.66 -2.16
N LEU A 17 1.71 11.37 -1.81
CA LEU A 17 2.50 10.82 -0.72
C LEU A 17 3.84 10.29 -1.25
N SER A 18 4.96 10.66 -0.62
CA SER A 18 6.20 9.90 -0.80
C SER A 18 6.14 8.60 0.01
N VAL A 19 7.02 7.63 -0.30
CA VAL A 19 7.16 6.40 0.50
C VAL A 19 7.42 6.74 1.98
N ASN A 20 8.28 7.71 2.27
CA ASN A 20 8.54 8.18 3.63
C ASN A 20 7.31 8.75 4.32
N LYS A 21 6.45 9.46 3.58
CA LYS A 21 5.24 10.05 4.15
C LYS A 21 4.19 8.97 4.43
N LEU A 22 3.99 8.04 3.49
CA LEU A 22 3.12 6.89 3.72
C LEU A 22 3.62 6.04 4.90
N ALA A 23 4.93 5.79 4.99
CA ALA A 23 5.54 5.08 6.12
C ALA A 23 5.20 5.73 7.47
N LYS A 24 5.37 7.06 7.55
CA LYS A 24 5.03 7.83 8.76
C LYS A 24 3.55 7.75 9.10
N MET A 25 2.66 7.78 8.11
CA MET A 25 1.20 7.80 8.32
C MET A 25 0.63 6.43 8.65
N SER A 26 1.15 5.37 8.02
CA SER A 26 0.72 3.98 8.23
C SER A 26 1.41 3.31 9.43
N GLY A 27 2.58 3.79 9.84
CA GLY A 27 3.44 3.09 10.80
C GLY A 27 4.15 1.87 10.21
N VAL A 28 4.09 1.67 8.89
CA VAL A 28 4.87 0.66 8.16
C VAL A 28 6.22 1.23 7.79
N SER A 29 7.30 0.44 7.85
CA SER A 29 8.63 0.95 7.50
C SER A 29 8.75 1.26 6.00
N VAL A 30 9.62 2.22 5.66
CA VAL A 30 9.96 2.56 4.26
C VAL A 30 10.42 1.32 3.49
N GLU A 31 11.24 0.47 4.12
CA GLU A 31 11.75 -0.75 3.50
C GLU A 31 10.64 -1.72 3.12
N VAL A 32 9.63 -1.91 4.00
CA VAL A 32 8.50 -2.80 3.72
C VAL A 32 7.64 -2.25 2.59
N ILE A 33 7.35 -0.94 2.58
CA ILE A 33 6.56 -0.33 1.49
C ILE A 33 7.29 -0.48 0.16
N THR A 34 8.58 -0.14 0.11
CA THR A 34 9.41 -0.32 -1.10
C THR A 34 9.44 -1.78 -1.54
N ALA A 35 9.62 -2.73 -0.62
CA ALA A 35 9.63 -4.14 -0.97
C ALA A 35 8.28 -4.63 -1.52
N ILE A 36 7.16 -4.08 -1.03
CA ILE A 36 5.83 -4.35 -1.60
C ILE A 36 5.73 -3.73 -2.99
N GLU A 37 6.02 -2.45 -3.17
CA GLU A 37 5.94 -1.75 -4.47
C GLU A 37 6.89 -2.32 -5.54
N ASP A 38 7.99 -2.96 -5.14
CA ASP A 38 8.92 -3.69 -6.01
C ASP A 38 8.47 -5.14 -6.27
N GLY A 39 7.41 -5.61 -5.62
CA GLY A 39 6.94 -6.99 -5.69
C GLY A 39 7.83 -8.02 -4.99
N ARG A 40 8.81 -7.57 -4.19
CA ARG A 40 9.75 -8.41 -3.41
C ARG A 40 9.15 -8.93 -2.10
N TYR A 41 8.10 -8.28 -1.59
CA TYR A 41 7.38 -8.69 -0.40
C TYR A 41 5.86 -8.68 -0.65
N ARG A 42 5.17 -9.72 -0.18
CA ARG A 42 3.74 -9.92 -0.43
C ARG A 42 2.83 -9.07 0.47
N GLY A 43 3.37 -8.56 1.58
CA GLY A 43 2.59 -7.93 2.64
C GLY A 43 1.94 -8.93 3.60
N SER A 44 1.58 -8.46 4.78
CA SER A 44 0.75 -9.18 5.76
C SER A 44 -0.62 -8.52 5.90
N PRO A 45 -1.64 -9.20 6.47
CA PRO A 45 -2.92 -8.56 6.78
C PRO A 45 -2.79 -7.29 7.62
N ASP A 46 -1.91 -7.29 8.63
CA ASP A 46 -1.62 -6.10 9.45
C ASP A 46 -1.01 -4.97 8.62
N CYS A 47 -0.08 -5.30 7.70
CA CYS A 47 0.48 -4.29 6.78
C CYS A 47 -0.62 -3.68 5.89
N ALA A 48 -1.53 -4.49 5.34
CA ALA A 48 -2.61 -3.97 4.50
C ALA A 48 -3.54 -3.00 5.25
N HIS A 49 -3.90 -3.32 6.50
CA HIS A 49 -4.70 -2.42 7.34
C HIS A 49 -3.98 -1.10 7.59
N LYS A 50 -2.72 -1.16 8.02
CA LYS A 50 -1.91 0.03 8.27
C LYS A 50 -1.72 0.90 7.03
N LEU A 51 -1.48 0.28 5.87
CA LEU A 51 -1.35 1.01 4.60
C LEU A 51 -2.67 1.65 4.19
N ALA A 52 -3.79 0.93 4.33
CA ALA A 52 -5.13 1.48 4.06
C ALA A 52 -5.45 2.70 4.94
N ASP A 53 -5.13 2.63 6.24
CA ASP A 53 -5.28 3.75 7.17
C ASP A 53 -4.38 4.94 6.79
N GLY A 54 -3.12 4.66 6.47
CA GLY A 54 -2.16 5.68 6.06
C GLY A 54 -2.54 6.37 4.74
N LEU A 55 -3.10 5.64 3.78
CA LEU A 55 -3.63 6.18 2.54
C LEU A 55 -4.89 7.02 2.78
N SER A 56 -5.80 6.56 3.64
CA SER A 56 -7.05 7.27 3.93
C SER A 56 -6.84 8.56 4.73
N GLY A 57 -5.81 8.61 5.58
CA GLY A 57 -5.47 9.78 6.39
C GLY A 57 -4.96 10.99 5.61
N ALA A 58 -4.70 10.87 4.30
CA ALA A 58 -4.18 11.96 3.48
C ALA A 58 -5.22 13.03 3.11
N GLY A 59 -6.51 12.82 3.43
CA GLY A 59 -7.57 13.81 3.20
C GLY A 59 -7.98 14.00 1.74
N HIS A 60 -7.54 13.11 0.85
CA HIS A 60 -7.86 13.12 -0.57
C HIS A 60 -8.44 11.76 -1.02
N GLY A 61 -9.57 11.80 -1.71
CA GLY A 61 -10.25 10.62 -2.26
C GLY A 61 -11.09 9.85 -1.25
N GLU A 62 -11.67 8.74 -1.72
CA GLU A 62 -12.42 7.81 -0.87
C GLU A 62 -11.48 7.04 0.08
N PRO A 63 -11.96 6.62 1.27
CA PRO A 63 -11.23 5.74 2.16
C PRO A 63 -10.86 4.43 1.44
N VAL A 64 -9.62 4.00 1.61
CA VAL A 64 -9.11 2.73 1.10
C VAL A 64 -9.42 1.64 2.11
N ARG A 65 -9.95 0.49 1.69
CA ARG A 65 -10.08 -0.68 2.56
C ARG A 65 -8.90 -1.62 2.36
N ALA A 66 -8.49 -2.30 3.43
CA ALA A 66 -7.40 -3.27 3.36
C ALA A 66 -7.68 -4.38 2.33
N ASP A 67 -8.93 -4.82 2.22
CA ASP A 67 -9.35 -5.86 1.27
C ASP A 67 -9.18 -5.45 -0.19
N ASP A 68 -9.31 -4.14 -0.49
CA ASP A 68 -9.16 -3.60 -1.85
C ASP A 68 -7.70 -3.64 -2.34
N LEU A 69 -6.74 -3.78 -1.42
CA LEU A 69 -5.31 -3.83 -1.75
C LEU A 69 -4.84 -5.20 -2.24
N TRP A 70 -5.65 -6.26 -2.12
CA TRP A 70 -5.21 -7.62 -2.40
C TRP A 70 -5.51 -8.06 -3.82
N VAL A 71 -4.54 -8.76 -4.41
CA VAL A 71 -4.70 -9.48 -5.68
C VAL A 71 -4.28 -10.94 -5.56
N PRO A 72 -4.85 -11.84 -6.39
CA PRO A 72 -4.30 -13.18 -6.59
C PRO A 72 -2.84 -13.10 -7.02
N GLU A 73 -2.05 -14.10 -6.64
CA GLU A 73 -0.62 -14.14 -7.00
C GLU A 73 -0.43 -14.41 -8.49
N ASP A 74 -1.43 -15.03 -9.11
CA ASP A 74 -1.48 -15.38 -10.53
C ASP A 74 -2.08 -14.23 -11.35
N LYS A 75 -1.29 -13.18 -11.52
CA LYS A 75 -1.27 -12.46 -12.78
C LYS A 75 0.15 -12.52 -13.29
N GLY A 76 0.45 -13.65 -13.92
CA GLY A 76 1.59 -13.76 -14.83
C GLY A 76 1.61 -12.52 -15.72
N ARG A 77 2.76 -11.86 -15.74
CA ARG A 77 3.06 -10.77 -16.66
C ARG A 77 2.98 -11.26 -18.10
#